data_AF-A0A919Q5N2-F1
#
_entry.id   AF-A0A919Q5N2-F1
#
_cell.length_a   1.000
_cell.length_b   1.000
_cell.length_c   1.000
_cell.angle_alpha   90.00
_cell.angle_beta   90.00
_cell.angle_gamma   90.00
#
_symmetry.space_group_name_H-M   'P 1'
#
loop_
_entity.id
_entity.type
_entity.pdbx_description
1 polymer ?
#
loop_
_entity_poly.entity_id
_entity_poly.type
_entity_poly.pdbx_seq_one_letter_code
_entity_poly.pdbx_strand_id
1 'polypeptide(L)'
;MEWTHSRGRSSQMPASGCVPLRRLRESTPREAVLADGFSCRTQIHRLDSGGREGMHLAELIAAGSRRDSRPPGVPPERTCAPRPAPPGVPARAAAVAGACCAVLGVLAAIARVLRRKSVVYR
;
A
#
# COMPACT_ATOMS: atom_id res chain seq x y z
N MET A 1 21.96 -25.68 -29.34
CA MET A 1 21.24 -24.70 -28.50
C MET A 1 20.76 -25.44 -27.28
N GLU A 2 21.61 -25.46 -26.26
CA GLU A 2 21.51 -26.36 -25.11
C GLU A 2 20.86 -25.61 -23.95
N TRP A 3 19.60 -25.93 -23.66
CA TRP A 3 18.89 -25.43 -22.49
C TRP A 3 19.33 -26.25 -21.27
N THR A 4 20.27 -25.71 -20.50
CA THR A 4 20.70 -26.33 -19.24
C THR A 4 19.58 -26.20 -18.21
N HIS A 5 18.88 -27.31 -17.97
CA HIS A 5 17.89 -27.43 -16.92
C HIS A 5 18.61 -27.47 -15.55
N SER A 6 18.84 -26.30 -14.94
CA SER A 6 19.36 -26.23 -13.57
C SER A 6 18.28 -26.75 -12.63
N ARG A 7 18.35 -28.03 -12.25
CA ARG A 7 17.56 -28.57 -11.15
C ARG A 7 17.90 -27.76 -9.91
N GLY A 8 16.96 -26.92 -9.50
CA GLY A 8 17.08 -26.06 -8.33
C GLY A 8 17.37 -26.91 -7.10
N ARG A 9 18.42 -26.53 -6.37
CA ARG A 9 18.64 -26.96 -4.99
C ARG A 9 17.35 -26.68 -4.21
N SER A 10 16.67 -27.76 -3.83
CA SER A 10 15.55 -27.77 -2.90
C SER A 10 15.99 -27.13 -1.59
N SER A 11 15.75 -25.82 -1.49
CA SER A 11 15.87 -25.09 -0.24
C SER A 11 14.73 -25.59 0.64
N GLN A 12 15.08 -26.33 1.69
CA GLN A 12 14.25 -26.71 2.83
C GLN A 12 13.15 -25.67 3.09
N MET A 13 11.87 -26.05 3.04
CA MET A 13 10.75 -25.14 3.32
C MET A 13 10.76 -24.74 4.81
N PRO A 14 11.08 -23.49 5.17
CA PRO A 14 10.75 -23.01 6.51
C PRO A 14 9.22 -22.83 6.60
N ALA A 15 8.71 -22.92 7.83
CA ALA A 15 7.29 -22.88 8.20
C ALA A 15 6.39 -22.05 7.27
N SER A 16 5.25 -22.65 6.88
CA SER A 16 4.28 -22.28 5.84
C SER A 16 3.60 -20.89 5.94
N GLY A 17 4.21 -19.90 6.57
CA GLY A 17 3.62 -18.56 6.74
C GLY A 17 4.60 -17.39 6.71
N CYS A 18 5.92 -17.60 6.69
CA CYS A 18 6.90 -16.51 6.76
C CYS A 18 7.63 -16.31 5.43
N VAL A 19 7.64 -15.08 4.93
CA VAL A 19 8.45 -14.69 3.75
C VAL A 19 9.95 -14.78 4.11
N PRO A 20 10.82 -15.43 3.30
CA PRO A 20 12.26 -15.50 3.55
C PRO A 20 12.94 -14.16 3.23
N LEU A 21 12.89 -13.20 4.16
CA LEU A 21 13.37 -11.82 3.99
C LEU A 21 14.87 -11.69 3.67
N ARG A 22 15.71 -12.69 4.01
CA ARG A 22 17.13 -12.67 3.64
C ARG A 22 17.32 -12.63 2.12
N ARG A 23 16.61 -13.52 1.39
CA ARG A 23 16.63 -13.55 -0.08
C ARG A 23 16.09 -12.26 -0.67
N LEU A 24 15.12 -11.64 0.00
CA LEU A 24 14.54 -10.37 -0.43
C LEU A 24 15.54 -9.22 -0.32
N ARG A 25 16.34 -9.15 0.75
CA ARG A 25 17.39 -8.12 0.91
C ARG A 25 18.52 -8.24 -0.12
N GLU A 26 18.76 -9.44 -0.63
CA GLU A 26 19.78 -9.72 -1.64
C GLU A 26 19.30 -9.43 -3.08
N SER A 27 18.00 -9.15 -3.25
CA SER A 27 17.41 -8.96 -4.58
C SER A 27 17.85 -7.66 -5.24
N THR A 28 18.12 -7.72 -6.54
CA THR A 28 18.62 -6.56 -7.27
C THR A 28 17.49 -5.58 -7.60
N PRO A 29 17.76 -4.27 -7.79
CA PRO A 29 16.75 -3.29 -8.22
C PRO A 29 16.12 -3.59 -9.60
N ARG A 30 16.64 -4.57 -10.35
CA ARG A 30 16.06 -5.03 -11.62
C ARG A 30 15.04 -6.14 -11.44
N GLU A 31 15.10 -6.90 -10.35
CA GLU A 31 14.14 -7.96 -10.06
C GLU A 31 12.84 -7.38 -9.52
N ALA A 32 11.72 -8.03 -9.82
CA ALA A 32 10.43 -7.74 -9.20
C ALA A 32 10.17 -8.71 -8.04
N VAL A 33 9.50 -8.21 -6.99
CA VAL A 33 9.09 -9.03 -5.84
C VAL A 33 7.62 -9.34 -6.01
N LEU A 34 7.31 -10.54 -6.49
CA LEU A 34 5.92 -11.00 -6.56
C LEU A 34 5.45 -11.41 -5.17
N ALA A 35 4.36 -10.79 -4.70
CA ALA A 35 3.68 -11.13 -3.46
C ALA A 35 2.19 -11.31 -3.72
N ASP A 36 1.81 -12.54 -4.11
CA ASP A 36 0.43 -12.90 -4.39
C ASP A 36 -0.27 -13.33 -3.10
N GLY A 37 -0.90 -12.35 -2.44
CA GLY A 37 -1.60 -12.54 -1.17
C GLY A 37 -1.40 -11.39 -0.19
N PHE A 38 -2.46 -11.07 0.56
CA PHE A 38 -2.47 -9.95 1.49
C PHE A 38 -1.48 -10.12 2.65
N SER A 39 -1.36 -11.33 3.21
CA SER A 39 -0.45 -11.62 4.32
C SER A 39 1.01 -11.40 3.92
N CYS A 40 1.43 -11.99 2.80
CA CYS A 40 2.80 -11.84 2.28
C CYS A 40 3.14 -10.38 1.97
N ARG A 41 2.22 -9.64 1.33
CA ARG A 41 2.41 -8.21 1.05
C ARG A 41 2.52 -7.39 2.35
N THR A 42 1.70 -7.70 3.35
CA THR A 42 1.73 -7.03 4.66
C THR A 42 3.02 -7.33 5.42
N GLN A 43 3.49 -8.57 5.39
CA GLN A 43 4.77 -8.95 6.01
C GLN A 43 5.94 -8.21 5.37
N ILE A 44 6.01 -8.19 4.03
CA ILE A 44 7.07 -7.45 3.30
C ILE A 44 7.01 -5.95 3.61
N HIS A 45 5.81 -5.37 3.68
CA HIS A 45 5.63 -3.95 3.98
C HIS A 45 6.02 -3.57 5.41
N ARG A 46 5.72 -4.43 6.40
CA ARG A 46 5.95 -4.14 7.82
C ARG A 46 7.30 -4.58 8.36
N LEU A 47 7.93 -5.57 7.74
CA LEU A 47 9.21 -6.13 8.18
C LEU A 47 10.37 -5.54 7.37
N ASP A 48 11.59 -5.76 7.84
CA ASP A 48 12.79 -5.32 7.13
C ASP A 48 13.03 -6.11 5.84
N SER A 49 12.51 -5.56 4.76
CA SER A 49 12.64 -6.05 3.39
C SER A 49 13.83 -5.43 2.64
N GLY A 50 14.70 -4.64 3.30
CA GLY A 50 15.79 -3.93 2.62
C GLY A 50 15.29 -2.86 1.63
N GLY A 51 14.16 -2.23 1.93
CA GLY A 51 13.55 -1.19 1.09
C GLY A 51 12.85 -1.71 -0.17
N ARG A 52 12.70 -3.03 -0.29
CA ARG A 52 11.90 -3.71 -1.31
C ARG A 52 10.43 -3.76 -0.91
N GLU A 53 9.54 -3.75 -1.89
CA GLU A 53 8.11 -3.90 -1.67
C GLU A 53 7.50 -4.96 -2.59
N GLY A 54 6.52 -5.71 -2.08
CA GLY A 54 5.79 -6.70 -2.87
C GLY A 54 4.83 -6.05 -3.87
N MET A 55 4.82 -6.59 -5.09
CA MET A 55 3.86 -6.31 -6.17
C MET A 55 2.80 -7.41 -6.23
N HIS A 56 1.56 -7.02 -6.45
CA HIS A 56 0.47 -7.95 -6.77
C HIS A 56 0.66 -8.53 -8.19
N LEU A 57 0.15 -9.74 -8.44
CA LEU A 57 0.26 -10.38 -9.76
C LEU A 57 -0.28 -9.47 -10.89
N ALA A 58 -1.44 -8.86 -10.67
CA ALA A 58 -2.03 -7.91 -11.63
C ALA A 58 -1.14 -6.69 -11.91
N GLU A 59 -0.46 -6.16 -10.88
CA GLU A 59 0.47 -5.03 -11.04
C GLU A 59 1.69 -5.45 -11.87
N LEU A 60 2.20 -6.67 -11.66
CA LEU A 60 3.33 -7.21 -12.41
C LEU A 60 2.97 -7.49 -13.88
N ILE A 61 1.79 -8.03 -14.15
CA ILE A 61 1.28 -8.23 -15.52
C ILE A 61 1.10 -6.88 -16.22
N ALA A 62 0.49 -5.90 -15.55
CA ALA A 62 0.35 -4.55 -16.09
C ALA A 62 1.70 -3.90 -16.39
N ALA A 63 2.71 -4.13 -15.55
CA ALA A 63 4.08 -3.67 -15.76
C ALA A 63 4.71 -4.32 -17.00
N GLY A 64 4.54 -5.63 -17.20
CA GLY A 64 5.07 -6.33 -18.38
C GLY A 64 4.39 -5.92 -19.70
N SER A 65 3.11 -5.53 -19.64
CA SER A 65 2.36 -5.04 -20.80
C SER A 65 2.75 -3.61 -21.20
N ARG A 66 3.20 -2.79 -20.25
CA ARG A 66 3.74 -1.45 -20.51
C ARG A 66 5.20 -1.61 -20.92
N ARG A 67 5.50 -1.49 -22.23
CA ARG A 67 6.87 -1.50 -22.78
C ARG A 67 7.67 -0.24 -22.40
N ASP A 68 7.48 0.28 -21.19
CA ASP A 68 8.13 1.50 -20.75
C ASP A 68 9.59 1.23 -20.43
N SER A 69 10.46 2.13 -20.92
CA SER A 69 11.88 2.12 -20.59
C SER A 69 12.06 2.53 -19.14
N ARG A 70 11.97 1.55 -18.23
CA ARG A 70 12.16 1.79 -16.81
C ARG A 70 13.57 2.35 -16.55
N PRO A 71 13.71 3.41 -15.73
CA PRO A 71 15.02 3.91 -15.34
C PRO A 71 15.88 2.79 -14.73
N PRO A 72 17.17 2.66 -15.13
CA PRO A 72 18.06 1.71 -14.52
C PRO A 72 18.24 2.02 -13.03
N GLY A 73 18.31 0.97 -12.19
CA GLY A 73 18.53 1.12 -10.76
C GLY A 73 17.29 1.47 -9.92
N VAL A 74 16.13 1.75 -10.52
CA VAL A 74 14.89 2.00 -9.77
C VAL A 74 14.06 0.71 -9.67
N PRO A 75 13.71 0.21 -8.46
CA PRO A 75 12.89 -1.00 -8.31
C PRO A 75 11.53 -0.93 -9.02
N PRO A 76 11.02 -2.03 -9.60
CA PRO A 76 9.80 -2.03 -10.41
C PRO A 76 8.55 -1.67 -9.58
N GLU A 77 8.52 -2.03 -8.30
CA GLU A 77 7.46 -1.66 -7.37
C GLU A 77 7.28 -0.14 -7.21
N ARG A 78 8.29 0.69 -7.53
CA ARG A 78 8.19 2.15 -7.39
C ARG A 78 7.66 2.84 -8.63
N THR A 79 7.91 2.27 -9.81
CA THR A 79 7.52 2.88 -11.09
C THR A 79 6.24 2.27 -11.64
N CYS A 80 6.05 0.96 -11.47
CA CYS A 80 4.95 0.22 -12.09
C CYS A 80 3.79 -0.04 -11.12
N ALA A 81 4.02 0.08 -9.81
CA ALA A 81 3.02 -0.09 -8.76
C ALA A 81 3.19 0.95 -7.63
N PRO A 82 3.23 2.27 -7.93
CA PRO A 82 3.49 3.29 -6.93
C PRO A 82 2.42 3.22 -5.83
N ARG A 83 2.86 3.04 -4.58
CA ARG A 83 1.96 3.14 -3.42
C ARG A 83 1.58 4.61 -3.22
N PRO A 84 0.30 4.91 -2.92
CA PRO A 84 -0.09 6.25 -2.49
C PRO A 84 0.76 6.67 -1.30
N ALA A 85 1.33 7.88 -1.37
CA ALA A 85 1.99 8.45 -0.21
C ALA A 85 0.98 8.60 0.94
N PRO A 86 1.40 8.38 2.21
CA PRO A 86 0.52 8.68 3.34
C PRO A 86 0.09 10.14 3.28
N PRO A 87 -1.14 10.47 3.71
CA PRO A 87 -1.62 11.85 3.68
C PRO A 87 -0.71 12.73 4.54
N GLY A 88 -0.29 13.86 3.97
CA GLY A 88 0.54 14.83 4.66
C GLY A 88 -0.18 15.49 5.83
N VAL A 89 0.57 16.15 6.70
CA VAL A 89 0.06 16.93 7.84
C VAL A 89 -1.11 17.86 7.47
N PRO A 90 -1.05 18.66 6.37
CA PRO A 90 -2.17 19.55 6.04
C PRO A 90 -3.44 18.79 5.66
N ALA A 91 -3.32 17.66 4.94
CA ALA A 91 -4.46 16.83 4.56
C ALA A 91 -5.13 16.21 5.80
N ARG A 92 -4.33 15.78 6.79
CA ARG A 92 -4.84 15.27 8.07
C ARG A 92 -5.54 16.38 8.85
N ALA A 93 -4.94 17.57 8.94
CA ALA A 93 -5.54 18.71 9.63
C ALA A 93 -6.87 19.14 9.00
N ALA A 94 -6.94 19.19 7.66
CA ALA A 94 -8.17 19.50 6.93
C ALA A 94 -9.27 18.46 7.19
N ALA A 95 -8.93 17.17 7.21
CA ALA A 95 -9.88 16.10 7.52
C ALA A 95 -10.46 16.25 8.94
N VAL A 96 -9.60 16.54 9.93
CA VAL A 96 -10.03 16.76 11.32
C VAL A 96 -10.90 18.01 11.44
N ALA A 97 -10.47 19.13 10.84
CA ALA A 97 -11.23 20.38 10.86
C ALA A 97 -12.61 20.21 10.19
N GLY A 98 -12.68 19.52 9.05
CA GLY A 98 -13.94 19.19 8.37
C GLY A 98 -14.89 18.38 9.26
N ALA A 99 -14.37 17.37 9.97
CA ALA A 99 -15.16 16.59 10.91
C ALA A 99 -15.69 17.44 12.08
N CYS A 100 -14.86 18.30 12.67
CA CYS A 100 -15.28 19.22 13.73
C CYS A 100 -16.37 20.20 13.25
N CYS A 101 -16.21 20.78 12.06
CA CYS A 101 -17.20 21.67 11.46
C CYS A 101 -18.55 20.98 11.22
N ALA A 102 -18.54 19.73 10.76
CA ALA A 102 -19.77 18.96 10.55
C ALA A 102 -20.54 18.74 11.87
N VAL A 103 -19.83 18.36 12.94
CA VAL A 103 -20.43 18.16 14.27
C VAL A 103 -21.02 19.47 14.81
N LEU A 104 -20.26 20.56 14.76
CA LEU A 104 -20.73 21.87 15.23
C LEU A 104 -21.93 22.37 14.41
N GLY A 105 -21.93 22.13 13.10
CA GLY A 105 -23.06 22.46 12.22
C GLY A 105 -24.34 21.74 12.61
N VAL A 106 -24.26 20.43 12.92
CA VAL A 106 -25.41 19.63 13.39
C VAL A 106 -25.92 20.16 14.73
N LEU A 107 -25.04 20.40 15.71
CA LEU A 107 -25.43 20.93 17.02
C LEU A 107 -26.09 22.32 16.91
N ALA A 108 -25.55 23.20 16.07
CA ALA A 108 -26.12 24.52 15.82
C ALA A 108 -27.51 24.43 15.17
N ALA A 109 -27.72 23.52 14.23
CA ALA A 109 -29.02 23.27 13.60
C ALA A 109 -30.06 22.77 14.61
N ILE A 110 -29.70 21.79 15.45
CA ILE A 110 -30.58 21.28 16.53
C ILE A 110 -30.95 22.41 17.50
N ALA A 111 -29.97 23.18 17.97
CA ALA A 111 -30.21 24.30 18.88
C ALA A 111 -31.11 25.38 18.25
N ARG A 112 -31.01 25.60 16.93
CA ARG A 112 -31.88 26.54 16.20
C ARG A 112 -33.32 26.02 16.13
N VAL A 113 -33.54 24.73 15.91
CA VAL A 113 -34.88 24.12 15.87
C VAL A 113 -35.54 24.16 17.25
N LEU A 114 -34.81 23.82 18.32
CA LEU A 114 -35.34 23.85 19.69
C LEU A 114 -35.73 25.28 20.11
N ARG A 115 -34.90 26.28 19.82
CA ARG A 115 -35.22 27.70 20.09
C ARG A 115 -36.47 28.18 19.35
N ARG A 116 -36.70 27.73 18.12
CA ARG A 116 -37.92 28.06 17.37
C ARG A 116 -39.16 27.47 18.03
N LYS A 117 -39.10 26.20 18.46
CA LYS A 117 -40.22 25.54 19.15
C LYS A 117 -40.57 26.21 20.48
N SER A 118 -39.58 26.65 21.26
CA SER A 118 -39.81 27.33 22.54
C SER A 118 -40.43 28.73 22.42
N VAL A 119 -40.27 29.41 21.27
CA VAL A 119 -40.91 30.71 21.01
C VAL A 119 -42.36 30.55 20.55
N VAL A 120 -42.70 29.45 19.88
CA VAL A 120 -44.06 29.19 19.38
C VAL A 120 -45.01 28.64 20.45
N TYR A 121 -44.48 27.96 21.47
CA TYR A 121 -45.26 27.37 22.58
C TYR A 121 -45.44 28.30 23.79
N ARG A 122 -45.04 29.57 23.67
CA ARG A 122 -45.15 30.59 24.72
C ARG A 122 -46.11 31.67 24.28
#